data_AF-A0A5M4B2H5-F1
#
_entry.id   AF-A0A5M4B2H5-F1
#
_cell.length_a   1.000
_cell.length_b   1.000
_cell.length_c   1.000
_cell.angle_alpha   90.00
_cell.angle_beta   90.00
_cell.angle_gamma   90.00
#
_symmetry.space_group_name_H-M   'P 1'
#
loop_
_entity.id
_entity.type
_entity.pdbx_description
1 polymer ?
#
loop_
_entity_poly.entity_id
_entity_poly.type
_entity_poly.pdbx_seq_one_letter_code
_entity_poly.pdbx_strand_id
1 'polypeptide(L)' 'MKKKKREDEYLNTMSKDPTNWHGPFYVNHKDPRLIVPKYNPARGYTFNFASPYAYVIIVAIVLIMVAASYLK' A
#
# COMPACT_ATOMS: atom_id res chain seq x y z
N MET A 1 14.17 -15.87 -12.04
CA MET A 1 12.84 -15.56 -12.65
C MET A 1 11.68 -16.37 -12.05
N LYS A 2 11.71 -17.71 -12.07
CA LYS A 2 10.61 -18.54 -11.51
C LYS A 2 10.31 -18.26 -10.03
N LYS A 3 11.33 -18.09 -9.20
CA LYS A 3 11.18 -17.79 -7.76
C LYS A 3 10.43 -16.46 -7.51
N LYS A 4 10.92 -15.37 -8.10
CA LYS A 4 10.29 -14.05 -8.03
C LYS A 4 8.82 -14.08 -8.45
N LYS A 5 8.50 -14.75 -9.57
CA LYS A 5 7.11 -14.90 -10.02
C LYS A 5 6.21 -15.57 -8.98
N ARG A 6 6.69 -16.61 -8.29
CA ARG A 6 5.94 -17.28 -7.22
C ARG A 6 5.76 -16.40 -5.99
N GLU A 7 6.79 -15.63 -5.64
CA GLU A 7 6.71 -14.65 -4.54
C GLU A 7 5.69 -13.56 -4.85
N ASP A 8 5.71 -13.00 -6.06
CA ASP A 8 4.75 -11.99 -6.50
C ASP A 8 3.31 -12.55 -6.48
N GLU A 9 3.11 -13.79 -6.93
CA GLU A 9 1.82 -14.46 -6.90
C GLU A 9 1.32 -14.67 -5.47
N TYR A 10 2.18 -15.15 -4.57
CA TYR A 10 1.87 -15.30 -3.14
C TYR A 10 1.54 -13.96 -2.47
N LEU A 11 2.30 -12.91 -2.75
CA LEU A 11 1.99 -11.59 -2.20
C LEU A 11 0.66 -11.06 -2.76
N ASN A 12 0.33 -11.35 -4.01
CA ASN A 12 -0.94 -10.93 -4.61
C ASN A 12 -2.15 -11.66 -4.01
N THR A 13 -2.00 -12.90 -3.51
CA THR A 13 -3.11 -13.58 -2.81
C THR A 13 -3.48 -12.88 -1.51
N MET A 14 -2.51 -12.27 -0.80
CA MET A 14 -2.78 -11.54 0.45
C MET A 14 -3.74 -10.36 0.27
N SER A 15 -3.65 -9.65 -0.86
CA SER A 15 -4.56 -8.53 -1.18
C SER A 15 -6.00 -8.97 -1.48
N LYS A 16 -6.20 -10.25 -1.80
CA LYS A 16 -7.51 -10.86 -2.06
C LYS A 16 -8.16 -11.44 -0.79
N ASP A 17 -7.40 -11.56 0.29
CA ASP A 17 -7.90 -12.06 1.57
C ASP A 17 -8.64 -10.93 2.30
N PRO A 18 -9.96 -11.04 2.51
CA PRO A 18 -10.76 -10.01 3.16
C PRO A 18 -10.34 -9.73 4.61
N THR A 19 -9.66 -10.66 5.30
CA THR A 19 -9.24 -10.42 6.69
C THR A 19 -8.11 -9.38 6.82
N ASN A 20 -7.43 -9.08 5.71
CA ASN A 20 -6.39 -8.05 5.66
C ASN A 20 -6.97 -6.64 5.37
N TRP A 21 -8.29 -6.49 5.34
CA TRP A 21 -8.98 -5.25 5.01
C TRP A 21 -9.84 -4.76 6.18
N HIS A 22 -9.67 -3.48 6.51
CA HIS A 22 -10.53 -2.74 7.45
C HIS A 22 -11.26 -1.65 6.66
N GLY A 23 -12.40 -2.00 6.06
CA GLY A 23 -13.07 -1.15 5.09
C GLY A 23 -12.21 -0.96 3.83
N PRO A 24 -11.91 0.28 3.39
CA PRO A 24 -11.07 0.52 2.21
C PRO A 24 -9.57 0.40 2.48
N PHE A 25 -9.16 0.18 3.73
CA PHE A 25 -7.76 0.20 4.15
C PHE A 25 -7.19 -1.21 4.24
N TYR A 26 -6.08 -1.44 3.55
CA TYR A 26 -5.32 -2.68 3.66
C TYR A 26 -4.33 -2.59 4.83
N VAL A 27 -4.40 -3.56 5.74
CA VAL A 27 -3.56 -3.64 6.93
C VAL A 27 -3.06 -5.07 7.07
N ASN A 28 -1.79 -5.32 6.69
CA ASN A 28 -1.20 -6.65 6.82
C ASN A 28 0.29 -6.59 7.20
N HIS A 29 0.63 -6.98 8.43
CA HIS A 29 2.02 -7.03 8.91
C HIS A 29 2.87 -8.12 8.22
N LYS A 30 2.25 -9.10 7.55
CA LYS A 30 2.95 -10.18 6.84
C LYS A 30 3.30 -9.81 5.39
N ASP A 31 2.71 -8.74 4.86
CA ASP A 31 3.02 -8.24 3.54
C ASP A 31 4.10 -7.14 3.64
N PRO A 32 5.34 -7.40 3.19
CA PRO A 32 6.43 -6.44 3.33
C PRO A 32 6.30 -5.24 2.37
N ARG A 33 5.34 -5.29 1.42
CA ARG A 33 5.18 -4.22 0.43
C ARG A 33 4.52 -2.99 1.07
N LEU A 34 5.06 -1.83 0.72
CA LEU A 34 4.48 -0.54 1.07
C LEU A 34 3.24 -0.23 0.23
N ILE A 35 3.28 -0.55 -1.07
CA ILE A 35 2.19 -0.32 -2.02
C ILE A 35 1.70 -1.69 -2.50
N VAL A 36 0.39 -1.90 -2.40
CA VAL A 36 -0.27 -3.16 -2.74
C VAL A 36 -1.40 -2.91 -3.74
N PRO A 37 -1.71 -3.87 -4.62
CA PRO A 37 -2.91 -3.77 -5.43
C PRO A 37 -4.15 -3.78 -4.53
N LYS A 38 -5.19 -3.03 -4.93
CA LYS A 38 -6.50 -3.14 -4.27
C LYS A 38 -7.12 -4.51 -4.54
N TYR A 39 -8.12 -4.87 -3.73
CA TYR A 39 -8.87 -6.15 -3.85
C TYR A 39 -9.21 -6.52 -5.30
N ASN A 40 -9.70 -5.54 -6.06
CA ASN A 40 -9.74 -5.62 -7.53
C ASN A 40 -8.55 -4.81 -8.10
N PRO A 41 -7.53 -5.45 -8.71
CA PRO A 41 -6.36 -4.77 -9.27
C PRO A 41 -6.69 -3.69 -10.31
N ALA A 42 -7.85 -3.78 -10.99
CA ALA A 42 -8.30 -2.75 -11.93
C ALA A 42 -8.65 -1.42 -11.23
N ARG A 43 -8.88 -1.43 -9.92
CA ARG A 43 -9.11 -0.21 -9.11
C ARG A 43 -7.82 0.45 -8.63
N GLY A 44 -6.67 -0.03 -9.09
CA GLY A 44 -5.36 0.54 -8.78
C GLY A 44 -4.74 0.02 -7.48
N TYR A 45 -3.87 0.84 -6.90
CA TYR A 45 -3.04 0.49 -5.76
C TYR A 45 -3.42 1.27 -4.50
N THR A 46 -2.95 0.82 -3.35
CA THR A 46 -3.11 1.48 -2.05
C THR A 46 -1.90 1.21 -1.16
N PHE A 47 -1.78 1.95 -0.06
CA PHE A 47 -0.74 1.69 0.92
C PHE A 47 -1.09 0.50 1.80
N ASN A 48 -0.07 -0.24 2.24
CA ASN A 48 -0.19 -1.12 3.39
C ASN A 48 -0.04 -0.30 4.67
N PHE A 49 -1.17 -0.03 5.34
CA PHE A 49 -1.21 0.79 6.55
C PHE A 49 -0.62 0.06 7.78
N ALA A 50 -0.27 -1.22 7.67
CA ALA A 50 0.55 -1.89 8.69
C ALA A 50 2.03 -1.46 8.64
N SER A 51 2.48 -0.81 7.56
CA SER A 51 3.85 -0.35 7.39
C SER A 51 4.05 1.05 7.97
N PRO A 52 5.01 1.27 8.89
CA PRO A 52 5.35 2.60 9.40
C PRO A 52 5.72 3.59 8.28
N TYR A 53 6.34 3.08 7.20
CA TYR A 53 6.74 3.89 6.05
C TYR A 53 5.55 4.49 5.29
N ALA A 54 4.36 3.87 5.34
CA ALA A 54 3.15 4.44 4.76
C ALA A 54 2.82 5.78 5.39
N TYR A 55 2.89 5.87 6.72
CA TYR A 55 2.64 7.11 7.46
C TYR A 55 3.71 8.16 7.19
N VAL A 56 4.99 7.77 7.12
CA VAL A 56 6.09 8.68 6.76
C VAL A 56 5.83 9.33 5.40
N ILE A 57 5.43 8.54 4.40
CA ILE A 57 5.14 9.05 3.04
C ILE A 57 3.89 9.92 3.03
N ILE A 58 2.82 9.51 3.71
CA ILE A 58 1.59 10.32 3.81
C ILE A 58 1.89 11.68 4.43
N VAL A 59 2.63 11.71 5.55
CA VAL A 59 3.06 12.95 6.21
C VAL A 59 3.93 13.78 5.28
N ALA A 60 4.89 13.17 4.59
CA ALA A 60 5.74 13.88 3.63
C ALA A 60 4.92 14.52 2.49
N ILE A 61 3.95 13.79 1.91
CA ILE A 61 3.05 14.32 0.87
C ILE A 61 2.25 15.50 1.41
N VAL A 62 1.66 15.38 2.60
CA VAL A 62 0.89 16.47 3.23
C VAL A 62 1.77 17.69 3.46
N LEU A 63 2.99 17.52 3.98
CA LEU A 63 3.94 18.61 4.20
C LEU A 63 4.34 19.29 2.89
N ILE A 64 4.58 18.52 1.82
CA ILE A 64 4.88 19.06 0.50
C ILE A 64 3.70 19.88 -0.02
N MET A 65 2.46 19.38 0.10
CA MET A 65 1.26 20.12 -0.32
C MET A 65 1.09 21.41 0.46
N VAL A 66 1.30 21.37 1.78
CA VAL A 66 1.26 22.55 2.65
C VAL A 66 2.35 23.55 2.24
N ALA A 67 3.60 23.11 2.10
CA ALA A 67 4.71 23.97 1.66
C ALA A 67 4.45 24.59 0.27
N ALA A 68 3.94 23.79 -0.67
CA ALA A 68 3.55 24.24 -2.01
C ALA A 68 2.47 25.32 -1.98
N SER A 69 1.55 25.28 -1.00
CA SER A 69 0.53 26.32 -0.86
C SER A 69 1.08 27.70 -0.46
N TYR A 70 2.29 27.76 0.09
CA TYR A 70 2.98 29.01 0.44
C TYR A 70 3.95 29.50 -0.65
N LEU A 71 4.27 28.65 -1.63
CA LEU A 71 5.01 29.01 -2.83
C LEU A 71 4.01 29.66 -3.81
N LYS A 72 3.76 30.95 -3.65
CA LYS A 72 3.04 31.77 -4.64
C LYS A 72 3.84 31.91 -5.93
#